data_AF-A0A5S4VNR5-F1
#
_entry.id   AF-A0A5S4VNR5-F1
#
_cell.length_a   1.000
_cell.length_b   1.000
_cell.length_c   1.000
_cell.angle_alpha   90.00
_cell.angle_beta   90.00
_cell.angle_gamma   90.00
#
_symmetry.space_group_name_H-M   'P 1'
#
loop_
_entity.id
_entity.type
_entity.pdbx_description
1 polymer ?
#
loop_
_entity_poly.entity_id
_entity_poly.type
_entity_poly.pdbx_seq_one_letter_code
_entity_poly.pdbx_strand_id
1 'polypeptide(L)'
;MKKLKIFLTYISSNRVWIITLACLDVFFIFLAWLANPDYFINYVALIIFVSFATLAIPLAISIRKRNKTDAIFRRFLLEPDDTNEYLLCEAVPAVLRPYICELGQHLRTQQEYINEQKITVTDYQHYIENWVHEIKKPLSLMTLLLDNRKDEMSPLVHTRMLYVRDHTRQDIEQILYFSRLGATHKDYFFEPLSILEICREAVEDNLTLLEEAGFSVEYTENDAQVISDKKGLMFILGQIISNSVKYTGNNPAPRLLFSIADSADNEQISLSMKDNGTSIPLSDLPFVFDKGFTGDTGSYLSRSTGMGLYLVQKMATDLSITVELKNNSCGGTTVTLTFPKVERPFGR
;
A
#
# COMPACT_ATOMS: atom_id res chain seq x y z
N MET A 1 31.44 -14.92 -0.73
CA MET A 1 30.95 -15.39 0.60
C MET A 1 30.00 -16.60 0.55
N LYS A 2 28.91 -16.63 -0.25
CA LYS A 2 27.98 -17.78 -0.32
C LYS A 2 28.65 -19.11 -0.73
N LYS A 3 29.53 -19.11 -1.75
CA LYS A 3 30.25 -20.32 -2.20
C LYS A 3 31.14 -20.94 -1.12
N LEU A 4 31.80 -20.10 -0.30
CA LEU A 4 32.67 -20.55 0.80
C LEU A 4 31.86 -21.16 1.95
N LYS A 5 30.69 -20.57 2.28
CA LYS A 5 29.79 -21.16 3.28
C LYS A 5 29.26 -22.52 2.83
N ILE A 6 28.82 -22.66 1.57
CA ILE A 6 28.33 -23.93 1.00
C ILE A 6 29.43 -25.01 1.06
N PHE A 7 30.67 -24.63 0.75
CA PHE A 7 31.83 -25.51 0.83
C PHE A 7 32.11 -25.96 2.28
N LEU A 8 32.05 -25.04 3.25
CA LEU A 8 32.21 -25.33 4.67
C LEU A 8 31.11 -26.25 5.22
N THR A 9 29.85 -26.03 4.81
CA THR A 9 28.72 -26.89 5.22
C THR A 9 28.88 -28.32 4.68
N TYR A 10 29.50 -28.46 3.50
CA TYR A 10 29.76 -29.77 2.92
C TYR A 10 30.89 -30.51 3.63
N ILE A 11 32.00 -29.83 3.92
CA ILE A 11 33.07 -30.37 4.77
C ILE A 11 32.50 -30.82 6.12
N SER A 12 31.56 -30.07 6.69
CA SER A 12 30.91 -30.46 7.95
C SER A 12 29.96 -31.66 7.82
N SER A 13 29.27 -31.80 6.69
CA SER A 13 28.32 -32.89 6.46
C SER A 13 29.01 -34.22 6.16
N ASN A 14 30.20 -34.19 5.57
CA ASN A 14 30.98 -35.37 5.19
C ASN A 14 32.22 -35.61 6.06
N ARG A 15 32.25 -35.05 7.29
CA ARG A 15 33.38 -35.18 8.23
C ARG A 15 33.82 -36.62 8.43
N VAL A 16 32.87 -37.55 8.56
CA VAL A 16 33.16 -38.97 8.76
C VAL A 16 33.98 -39.52 7.60
N TRP A 17 33.60 -39.22 6.36
CA TRP A 17 34.29 -39.72 5.17
C TRP A 17 35.70 -39.11 5.00
N ILE A 18 35.84 -37.82 5.32
CA ILE A 18 37.13 -37.10 5.28
C ILE A 18 38.07 -37.67 6.35
N ILE A 19 37.57 -37.92 7.56
CA ILE A 19 38.36 -38.50 8.65
C ILE A 19 38.79 -39.93 8.31
N THR A 20 37.90 -40.76 7.74
CA THR A 20 38.28 -42.12 7.32
C THR A 20 39.32 -42.13 6.21
N LEU A 21 39.23 -41.22 5.24
CA LEU A 21 40.23 -41.08 4.17
C LEU A 21 41.59 -40.66 4.75
N ALA A 22 41.61 -39.69 5.67
CA ALA A 22 42.83 -39.23 6.32
C ALA A 22 43.50 -40.33 7.16
N CYS A 23 42.73 -41.13 7.91
CA CYS A 23 43.27 -42.28 8.64
C CYS A 23 43.90 -43.32 7.71
N LEU A 24 43.26 -43.55 6.55
CA LEU A 24 43.73 -44.50 5.54
C LEU A 24 45.02 -44.00 4.86
N ASP A 25 45.11 -42.70 4.56
CA ASP A 25 46.33 -42.07 4.04
C ASP A 25 47.50 -42.21 5.01
N VAL A 26 47.28 -41.93 6.30
CA VAL A 26 48.32 -42.08 7.35
C VAL A 26 48.83 -43.51 7.42
N PHE A 27 47.92 -44.49 7.32
CA PHE A 27 48.28 -45.91 7.31
C PHE A 27 49.12 -46.29 6.08
N PHE A 28 48.76 -45.82 4.88
CA PHE A 28 49.54 -46.10 3.67
C PHE A 28 50.88 -45.36 3.62
N ILE A 29 50.97 -44.15 4.17
CA ILE A 29 52.24 -43.44 4.33
C ILE A 29 53.18 -44.22 5.26
N PHE A 30 52.65 -44.77 6.37
CA PHE A 30 53.44 -45.62 7.27
C PHE A 30 53.95 -46.90 6.57
N LEU A 31 53.13 -47.56 5.76
CA LEU A 31 53.54 -48.73 4.97
C LEU A 31 54.58 -48.37 3.89
N ALA A 32 54.43 -47.23 3.22
CA ALA A 32 55.40 -46.76 2.22
C ALA A 32 56.78 -46.49 2.84
N TRP A 33 56.81 -45.98 4.08
CA TRP A 33 58.04 -45.80 4.84
C TRP A 33 58.72 -47.13 5.18
N LEU A 34 57.94 -48.16 5.55
CA LEU A 34 58.44 -49.48 5.90
C LEU A 34 58.96 -50.28 4.69
N ALA A 35 58.35 -50.09 3.51
CA ALA A 35 58.61 -50.93 2.34
C ALA A 35 59.83 -50.51 1.51
N ASN A 36 60.00 -49.21 1.22
CA ASN A 36 61.10 -48.71 0.36
C ASN A 36 61.42 -47.23 0.66
N PRO A 37 62.44 -46.93 1.49
CA PRO A 37 62.77 -45.56 1.88
C PRO A 37 63.30 -44.70 0.71
N ASP A 38 63.97 -45.29 -0.29
CA ASP A 38 64.55 -44.55 -1.43
C ASP A 38 63.51 -43.87 -2.33
N TYR A 39 62.29 -44.42 -2.41
CA TYR A 39 61.19 -43.90 -3.23
C TYR A 39 60.05 -43.28 -2.40
N PHE A 40 60.24 -43.12 -1.09
CA PHE A 40 59.20 -42.68 -0.16
C PHE A 40 58.48 -41.39 -0.59
N ILE A 41 59.24 -40.37 -1.02
CA ILE A 41 58.68 -39.07 -1.44
C ILE A 41 57.73 -39.22 -2.64
N ASN A 42 58.07 -40.07 -3.60
CA ASN A 42 57.24 -40.31 -4.79
C ASN A 42 55.93 -41.03 -4.43
N TYR A 43 56.00 -42.00 -3.50
CA TYR A 43 54.79 -42.68 -3.01
C TYR A 43 53.88 -41.74 -2.21
N VAL A 44 54.43 -40.90 -1.33
CA VAL A 44 53.65 -39.90 -0.58
C VAL A 44 52.98 -38.90 -1.51
N ALA A 45 53.69 -38.39 -2.52
CA ALA A 45 53.13 -37.46 -3.50
C ALA A 45 51.97 -38.11 -4.28
N LEU A 46 52.09 -39.38 -4.67
CA LEU A 46 51.05 -40.12 -5.37
C LEU A 46 49.82 -40.38 -4.48
N ILE A 47 50.02 -40.74 -3.20
CA ILE A 47 48.93 -40.93 -2.23
C ILE A 47 48.15 -39.61 -2.05
N ILE A 48 48.84 -38.49 -1.82
CA ILE A 48 48.19 -37.18 -1.67
C ILE A 48 47.42 -36.78 -2.93
N PHE A 49 48.00 -37.03 -4.11
CA PHE A 49 47.35 -36.73 -5.38
C PHE A 49 46.06 -37.54 -5.58
N VAL A 50 46.11 -38.85 -5.32
CA VAL A 50 44.95 -39.74 -5.42
C VAL A 50 43.88 -39.36 -4.40
N SER A 51 44.25 -39.10 -3.15
CA SER A 51 43.31 -38.70 -2.10
C SER A 51 42.69 -37.32 -2.34
N PHE A 52 43.43 -36.40 -2.96
CA PHE A 52 42.86 -35.14 -3.43
C PHE A 52 41.83 -35.37 -4.56
N ALA A 53 42.14 -36.22 -5.53
CA ALA A 53 41.23 -36.52 -6.64
C ALA A 53 39.96 -37.25 -6.16
N THR A 54 40.07 -38.21 -5.25
CA THR A 54 38.93 -38.94 -4.69
C THR A 54 38.02 -38.07 -3.85
N LEU A 55 38.53 -36.97 -3.27
CA LEU A 55 37.72 -35.99 -2.54
C LEU A 55 37.13 -34.92 -3.49
N ALA A 56 37.94 -34.38 -4.41
CA ALA A 56 37.55 -33.26 -5.27
C ALA A 56 36.46 -33.63 -6.29
N ILE A 57 36.54 -34.84 -6.89
CA ILE A 57 35.60 -35.25 -7.95
C ILE A 57 34.17 -35.45 -7.41
N PRO A 58 33.92 -36.25 -6.36
CA PRO A 58 32.58 -36.42 -5.80
C PRO A 58 32.03 -35.13 -5.20
N LEU A 59 32.91 -34.31 -4.61
CA LEU A 59 32.57 -32.99 -4.10
C LEU A 59 32.03 -32.08 -5.20
N ALA A 60 32.74 -31.99 -6.33
CA ALA A 60 32.32 -31.17 -7.46
C ALA A 60 30.99 -31.66 -8.08
N ILE A 61 30.81 -32.98 -8.21
CA ILE A 61 29.57 -33.61 -8.71
C ILE A 61 28.41 -33.33 -7.75
N SER A 62 28.62 -33.50 -6.45
CA SER A 62 27.60 -33.30 -5.41
C SER A 62 27.15 -31.84 -5.31
N ILE A 63 28.10 -30.90 -5.36
CA ILE A 63 27.79 -29.45 -5.38
C ILE A 63 26.98 -29.09 -6.63
N ARG A 64 27.37 -29.58 -7.81
CA ARG A 64 26.61 -29.34 -9.05
C ARG A 64 25.19 -29.90 -8.99
N LYS A 65 25.05 -31.14 -8.51
CA LYS A 65 23.74 -31.79 -8.35
C LYS A 65 22.86 -31.00 -7.40
N ARG A 66 23.36 -30.62 -6.22
CA ARG A 66 22.62 -29.84 -5.23
C ARG A 66 22.18 -28.47 -5.76
N ASN A 67 23.08 -27.75 -6.43
CA ASN A 67 22.73 -26.46 -7.03
C ASN A 67 21.61 -26.59 -8.08
N LYS A 68 21.59 -27.67 -8.86
CA LYS A 68 20.52 -27.96 -9.82
C LYS A 68 19.19 -28.27 -9.09
N THR A 69 19.23 -29.11 -8.05
CA THR A 69 18.06 -29.43 -7.23
C THR A 69 17.50 -28.17 -6.54
N ASP A 70 18.36 -27.32 -5.97
CA ASP A 70 17.95 -26.06 -5.33
C ASP A 70 17.30 -25.11 -6.34
N ALA A 71 17.77 -25.08 -7.59
CA ALA A 71 17.15 -24.29 -8.65
C ALA A 71 15.77 -24.83 -9.04
N ILE A 72 15.61 -26.15 -9.14
CA ILE A 72 14.31 -26.80 -9.41
C ILE A 72 13.34 -26.55 -8.25
N PHE A 73 13.81 -26.70 -7.01
CA PHE A 73 13.02 -26.42 -5.81
C PHE A 73 12.54 -24.97 -5.76
N ARG A 74 13.40 -24.00 -6.09
CA ARG A 74 12.99 -22.59 -6.20
C ARG A 74 11.93 -22.35 -7.26
N ARG A 75 12.01 -23.03 -8.40
CA ARG A 75 10.98 -22.94 -9.45
C ARG A 75 9.65 -23.51 -8.96
N PHE A 76 9.67 -24.67 -8.32
CA PHE A 76 8.49 -25.27 -7.71
C PHE A 76 7.84 -24.36 -6.64
N LEU A 77 8.63 -23.66 -5.82
CA LEU A 77 8.09 -22.72 -4.85
C LEU A 77 7.44 -21.47 -5.47
N LEU A 78 7.90 -21.06 -6.65
CA LEU A 78 7.31 -19.92 -7.37
C LEU A 78 6.06 -20.35 -8.14
N GLU A 79 6.11 -21.52 -8.75
CA GLU A 79 5.06 -22.10 -9.59
C GLU A 79 4.89 -23.59 -9.23
N PRO A 80 3.97 -23.92 -8.31
CA PRO A 80 3.75 -25.28 -7.81
C PRO A 80 2.91 -26.12 -8.79
N ASP A 81 3.30 -26.13 -10.07
CA ASP A 81 2.64 -26.87 -11.13
C ASP A 81 3.05 -28.35 -11.13
N ASP A 82 2.20 -29.21 -11.70
CA ASP A 82 2.47 -30.64 -11.87
C ASP A 82 3.82 -30.91 -12.54
N THR A 83 4.20 -30.07 -13.51
CA THR A 83 5.46 -30.18 -14.23
C THR A 83 6.66 -29.92 -13.31
N ASN A 84 6.60 -28.87 -12.50
CA ASN A 84 7.68 -28.51 -11.59
C ASN A 84 7.77 -29.48 -10.42
N GLU A 85 6.63 -30.00 -9.95
CA GLU A 85 6.56 -31.07 -8.96
C GLU A 85 7.22 -32.36 -9.48
N TYR A 86 6.90 -32.77 -10.71
CA TYR A 86 7.50 -33.95 -11.34
C TYR A 86 9.03 -33.81 -11.44
N LEU A 87 9.53 -32.67 -11.93
CA LEU A 87 10.96 -32.39 -12.05
C LEU A 87 11.67 -32.41 -10.69
N LEU A 88 11.00 -31.94 -9.63
CA LEU A 88 11.54 -31.97 -8.28
C LEU A 88 11.57 -33.40 -7.72
N CYS A 89 10.51 -34.17 -7.94
CA CYS A 89 10.42 -35.58 -7.55
C CYS A 89 11.45 -36.48 -8.25
N GLU A 90 11.88 -36.11 -9.46
CA GLU A 90 12.98 -36.77 -10.18
C GLU A 90 14.36 -36.37 -9.61
N ALA A 91 14.52 -35.11 -9.21
CA ALA A 91 15.78 -34.57 -8.69
C ALA A 91 16.09 -34.98 -7.23
N VAL A 92 15.11 -35.45 -6.48
CA VAL A 92 15.16 -35.74 -5.04
C VAL A 92 14.99 -37.25 -4.77
N PRO A 93 15.59 -37.81 -3.70
CA PRO A 93 15.39 -39.21 -3.31
C PRO A 93 13.91 -39.61 -3.17
N ALA A 94 13.59 -40.86 -3.51
CA ALA A 94 12.21 -41.39 -3.49
C ALA A 94 11.50 -41.25 -2.13
N VAL A 95 12.26 -41.26 -1.03
CA VAL A 95 11.76 -41.09 0.35
C VAL A 95 11.09 -39.73 0.57
N LEU A 96 11.52 -38.69 -0.16
CA LEU A 96 11.02 -37.33 0.00
C LEU A 96 9.84 -37.00 -0.94
N ARG A 97 9.56 -37.86 -1.93
CA ARG A 97 8.46 -37.67 -2.88
C ARG A 97 7.09 -37.45 -2.21
N PRO A 98 6.65 -38.25 -1.22
CA PRO A 98 5.33 -38.03 -0.61
C PRO A 98 5.21 -36.66 0.07
N TYR A 99 6.26 -36.18 0.73
CA TYR A 99 6.30 -34.85 1.34
C TYR A 99 6.28 -33.72 0.32
N ILE A 100 6.91 -33.92 -0.84
CA ILE A 100 6.88 -32.94 -1.94
C ILE A 100 5.47 -32.85 -2.52
N CYS A 101 4.79 -33.99 -2.71
CA CYS A 101 3.41 -34.02 -3.19
C CYS A 101 2.45 -33.34 -2.19
N GLU A 102 2.58 -33.63 -0.89
CA GLU A 102 1.79 -32.99 0.17
C GLU A 102 2.01 -31.47 0.19
N LEU A 103 3.28 -31.04 0.10
CA LEU A 103 3.63 -29.62 0.02
C LEU A 103 3.06 -28.96 -1.25
N GLY A 104 3.14 -29.64 -2.40
CA GLY A 104 2.58 -29.17 -3.67
C GLY A 104 1.08 -28.97 -3.58
N GLN A 105 0.37 -29.95 -3.02
CA GLN A 105 -1.07 -29.86 -2.79
C GLN A 105 -1.41 -28.67 -1.88
N HIS A 106 -0.72 -28.50 -0.75
CA HIS A 106 -0.95 -27.37 0.14
C HIS A 106 -0.69 -26.01 -0.52
N LEU A 107 0.40 -25.88 -1.29
CA LEU A 107 0.71 -24.64 -2.01
C LEU A 107 -0.35 -24.33 -3.06
N ARG A 108 -0.82 -25.32 -3.81
CA ARG A 108 -1.89 -25.15 -4.79
C ARG A 108 -3.22 -24.75 -4.15
N THR A 109 -3.64 -25.42 -3.08
CA THR A 109 -4.86 -25.05 -2.35
C THR A 109 -4.78 -23.64 -1.77
N GLN A 110 -3.62 -23.22 -1.26
CA GLN A 110 -3.44 -21.83 -0.81
C GLN A 110 -3.50 -20.83 -1.97
N GLN A 111 -2.90 -21.17 -3.11
CA GLN A 111 -2.93 -20.32 -4.30
C GLN A 111 -4.36 -20.19 -4.86
N GLU A 112 -5.11 -21.29 -4.91
CA GLU A 112 -6.53 -21.32 -5.27
C GLU A 112 -7.36 -20.44 -4.32
N TYR A 113 -7.18 -20.60 -3.00
CA TYR A 113 -7.87 -19.79 -2.00
C TYR A 113 -7.58 -18.29 -2.16
N ILE A 114 -6.31 -17.92 -2.38
CA ILE A 114 -5.93 -16.53 -2.65
C ILE A 114 -6.57 -16.02 -3.95
N ASN A 115 -6.63 -16.85 -4.99
CA ASN A 115 -7.24 -16.48 -6.26
C ASN A 115 -8.76 -16.29 -6.14
N GLU A 116 -9.45 -17.19 -5.42
CA GLU A 116 -10.88 -17.06 -5.11
C GLU A 116 -11.16 -15.78 -4.32
N GLN A 117 -10.32 -15.46 -3.32
CA GLN A 117 -10.44 -14.20 -2.58
C GLN A 117 -10.26 -12.98 -3.48
N LYS A 118 -9.29 -13.00 -4.41
CA LYS A 118 -9.09 -11.91 -5.38
C LYS A 118 -10.29 -11.75 -6.30
N ILE A 119 -10.85 -12.85 -6.81
CA ILE A 119 -12.06 -12.83 -7.65
C ILE A 119 -13.21 -12.23 -6.85
N THR A 120 -13.45 -12.72 -5.63
CA THR A 120 -14.51 -12.21 -4.74
C THR A 120 -14.38 -10.71 -4.48
N VAL A 121 -13.17 -10.22 -4.20
CA VAL A 121 -12.92 -8.77 -4.01
C VAL A 121 -13.23 -7.98 -5.29
N THR A 122 -12.84 -8.51 -6.45
CA THR A 122 -13.10 -7.86 -7.75
C THR A 122 -14.60 -7.82 -8.07
N ASP A 123 -15.32 -8.91 -7.78
CA ASP A 123 -16.78 -8.97 -7.94
C ASP A 123 -17.50 -7.97 -7.03
N TYR A 124 -17.08 -7.84 -5.77
CA TYR A 124 -17.61 -6.82 -4.86
C TYR A 124 -17.33 -5.40 -5.37
N GLN A 125 -16.15 -5.14 -5.95
CA GLN A 125 -15.85 -3.84 -6.55
C GLN A 125 -16.80 -3.53 -7.71
N HIS A 126 -16.97 -4.46 -8.66
CA HIS A 126 -17.90 -4.29 -9.77
C HIS A 126 -19.36 -4.12 -9.32
N TYR A 127 -19.77 -4.85 -8.29
CA TYR A 127 -21.09 -4.71 -7.71
C TYR A 127 -21.32 -3.28 -7.16
N ILE A 128 -20.36 -2.75 -6.39
CA ILE A 128 -20.45 -1.38 -5.86
C ILE A 128 -20.47 -0.35 -7.00
N GLU A 129 -19.65 -0.51 -8.03
CA GLU A 129 -19.65 0.41 -9.17
C GLU A 129 -21.00 0.43 -9.89
N ASN A 130 -21.57 -0.74 -10.17
CA ASN A 130 -22.90 -0.86 -10.77
C ASN A 130 -23.99 -0.23 -9.88
N TRP A 131 -23.95 -0.50 -8.58
CA TRP A 131 -24.88 0.09 -7.62
C TRP A 131 -24.77 1.63 -7.61
N VAL A 132 -23.56 2.19 -7.63
CA VAL A 132 -23.34 3.64 -7.73
C VAL A 132 -23.93 4.20 -9.03
N HIS A 133 -23.76 3.51 -10.16
CA HIS A 133 -24.38 3.92 -11.43
C HIS A 133 -25.92 3.91 -11.36
N GLU A 134 -26.52 2.93 -10.70
CA GLU A 134 -27.97 2.86 -10.52
C GLU A 134 -28.49 3.98 -9.62
N ILE A 135 -27.78 4.33 -8.55
CA ILE A 135 -28.16 5.42 -7.63
C ILE A 135 -27.93 6.82 -8.25
N LYS A 136 -26.96 6.98 -9.14
CA LYS A 136 -26.79 8.24 -9.88
C LYS A 136 -28.00 8.60 -10.73
N LYS A 137 -28.74 7.63 -11.27
CA LYS A 137 -29.95 7.89 -12.09
C LYS A 137 -31.06 8.64 -11.34
N PRO A 138 -31.58 8.17 -10.18
CA PRO A 138 -32.58 8.90 -9.43
C PRO A 138 -32.02 10.22 -8.86
N LEU A 139 -30.72 10.31 -8.56
CA LEU A 139 -30.10 11.57 -8.14
C LEU A 139 -30.09 12.62 -9.26
N SER A 140 -29.80 12.21 -10.50
CA SER A 140 -29.90 13.09 -11.68
C SER A 140 -31.34 13.55 -11.92
N LEU A 141 -32.33 12.66 -11.74
CA LEU A 141 -33.74 13.03 -11.83
C LEU A 141 -34.11 14.03 -10.73
N MET A 142 -33.67 13.82 -9.49
CA MET A 142 -33.87 14.75 -8.38
C MET A 142 -33.26 16.12 -8.71
N THR A 143 -32.04 16.15 -9.25
CA THR A 143 -31.38 17.39 -9.70
C THR A 143 -32.24 18.13 -10.72
N LEU A 144 -32.69 17.43 -11.76
CA LEU A 144 -33.55 18.01 -12.80
C LEU A 144 -34.86 18.56 -12.23
N LEU A 145 -35.47 17.87 -11.26
CA LEU A 145 -36.70 18.35 -10.62
C LEU A 145 -36.46 19.59 -9.76
N LEU A 146 -35.38 19.62 -8.98
CA LEU A 146 -35.02 20.76 -8.13
C LEU A 146 -34.69 22.01 -8.95
N ASP A 147 -34.07 21.84 -10.11
CA ASP A 147 -33.74 22.94 -11.01
C ASP A 147 -34.97 23.48 -11.74
N ASN A 148 -35.82 22.58 -12.27
CA ASN A 148 -36.99 22.96 -13.07
C ASN A 148 -38.19 23.44 -12.23
N ARG A 149 -38.32 23.00 -10.98
CA ARG A 149 -39.46 23.32 -10.10
C ARG A 149 -39.06 24.20 -8.93
N LYS A 150 -37.96 24.96 -9.05
CA LYS A 150 -37.51 25.90 -8.00
C LYS A 150 -38.60 26.89 -7.59
N ASP A 151 -39.41 27.35 -8.54
CA ASP A 151 -40.45 28.36 -8.32
C ASP A 151 -41.72 27.77 -7.66
N GLU A 152 -41.86 26.44 -7.65
CA GLU A 152 -42.97 25.74 -6.98
C GLU A 152 -42.70 25.54 -5.46
N MET A 153 -41.49 25.85 -4.99
CA MET A 153 -41.06 25.63 -3.61
C MET A 153 -40.66 26.93 -2.93
N SER A 154 -40.77 26.96 -1.60
CA SER A 154 -40.17 28.04 -0.80
C SER A 154 -38.64 28.02 -0.95
N PRO A 155 -37.96 29.18 -1.02
CA PRO A 155 -36.49 29.26 -1.08
C PRO A 155 -35.78 28.44 0.01
N LEU A 156 -36.35 28.39 1.21
CA LEU A 156 -35.82 27.60 2.32
C LEU A 156 -35.87 26.09 2.03
N VAL A 157 -36.99 25.62 1.47
CA VAL A 157 -37.19 24.20 1.14
C VAL A 157 -36.27 23.80 -0.02
N HIS A 158 -36.16 24.66 -1.03
CA HIS A 158 -35.26 24.45 -2.17
C HIS A 158 -33.80 24.31 -1.71
N THR A 159 -33.30 25.24 -0.89
CA THR A 159 -31.94 25.21 -0.33
C THR A 159 -31.69 23.91 0.46
N ARG A 160 -32.63 23.50 1.32
CA ARG A 160 -32.51 22.25 2.09
C ARG A 160 -32.55 20.99 1.21
N MET A 161 -33.32 20.99 0.13
CA MET A 161 -33.33 19.87 -0.81
C MET A 161 -32.02 19.78 -1.61
N LEU A 162 -31.43 20.92 -1.99
CA LEU A 162 -30.10 20.97 -2.60
C LEU A 162 -29.04 20.43 -1.63
N TYR A 163 -29.10 20.84 -0.36
CA TYR A 163 -28.23 20.29 0.70
C TYR A 163 -28.33 18.76 0.77
N VAL A 164 -29.55 18.20 0.84
CA VAL A 164 -29.74 16.74 0.91
C VAL A 164 -29.20 16.05 -0.34
N ARG A 165 -29.45 16.61 -1.53
CA ARG A 165 -28.92 16.08 -2.79
C ARG A 165 -27.40 16.06 -2.79
N ASP A 166 -26.75 17.16 -2.44
CA ASP A 166 -25.29 17.29 -2.49
C ASP A 166 -24.61 16.44 -1.41
N HIS A 167 -25.20 16.35 -0.22
CA HIS A 167 -24.75 15.44 0.82
C HIS A 167 -24.83 13.97 0.34
N THR A 168 -25.95 13.58 -0.27
CA THR A 168 -26.12 12.23 -0.83
C THR A 168 -25.10 11.95 -1.94
N ARG A 169 -24.81 12.95 -2.79
CA ARG A 169 -23.79 12.86 -3.83
C ARG A 169 -22.41 12.56 -3.23
N GLN A 170 -22.02 13.29 -2.17
CA GLN A 170 -20.76 13.06 -1.47
C GLN A 170 -20.66 11.64 -0.88
N ASP A 171 -21.73 11.13 -0.26
CA ASP A 171 -21.76 9.78 0.28
C ASP A 171 -21.56 8.71 -0.82
N ILE A 172 -22.17 8.91 -1.98
CA ILE A 172 -22.03 8.04 -3.16
C ILE A 172 -20.59 8.09 -3.71
N GLU A 173 -19.99 9.27 -3.77
CA GLU A 173 -18.60 9.42 -4.18
C GLU A 173 -17.63 8.78 -3.18
N GLN A 174 -17.93 8.87 -1.89
CA GLN A 174 -17.16 8.28 -0.81
C GLN A 174 -17.12 6.74 -0.91
N ILE A 175 -18.26 6.09 -1.13
CA ILE A 175 -18.32 4.62 -1.30
C ILE A 175 -17.63 4.17 -2.60
N LEU A 176 -17.78 4.95 -3.69
CA LEU A 176 -17.10 4.66 -4.95
C LEU A 176 -15.57 4.75 -4.79
N TYR A 177 -15.09 5.76 -4.07
CA TYR A 177 -13.67 5.89 -3.80
C TYR A 177 -13.17 4.75 -2.90
N PHE A 178 -13.94 4.38 -1.88
CA PHE A 178 -13.61 3.26 -1.00
C PHE A 178 -13.50 1.93 -1.75
N SER A 179 -14.41 1.61 -2.69
CA SER A 179 -14.31 0.37 -3.46
C SER A 179 -13.04 0.31 -4.31
N ARG A 180 -12.59 1.47 -4.82
CA ARG A 180 -11.39 1.60 -5.65
C ARG A 180 -10.08 1.64 -4.87
N LEU A 181 -10.09 1.79 -3.55
CA LEU A 181 -8.85 1.88 -2.76
C LEU A 181 -7.91 0.69 -2.94
N GLY A 182 -8.47 -0.51 -3.11
CA GLY A 182 -7.71 -1.76 -3.29
C GLY A 182 -7.35 -2.10 -4.74
N ALA A 183 -7.72 -1.26 -5.72
CA ALA A 183 -7.41 -1.52 -7.11
C ALA A 183 -5.90 -1.36 -7.37
N THR A 184 -5.31 -2.36 -8.04
CA THR A 184 -3.87 -2.39 -8.40
C THR A 184 -3.47 -1.30 -9.39
N HIS A 185 -4.43 -0.80 -10.17
CA HIS A 185 -4.23 0.28 -11.15
C HIS A 185 -5.20 1.42 -10.85
N LYS A 186 -4.67 2.54 -10.37
CA LYS A 186 -5.39 3.81 -10.27
C LYS A 186 -4.78 4.74 -11.32
N ASP A 187 -5.58 5.11 -12.31
CA ASP A 187 -5.16 6.03 -13.36
C ASP A 187 -5.25 7.47 -12.84
N TYR A 188 -4.22 7.92 -12.13
CA TYR A 188 -4.08 9.31 -11.72
C TYR A 188 -3.53 10.16 -12.88
N PHE A 189 -4.17 11.29 -13.13
CA PHE A 189 -3.74 12.24 -14.15
C PHE A 189 -3.09 13.44 -13.47
N PHE A 190 -1.77 13.40 -13.37
CA PHE A 190 -0.98 14.48 -12.78
C PHE A 190 -0.85 15.66 -13.75
N GLU A 191 -1.38 16.80 -13.36
CA GLU A 191 -1.31 18.05 -14.12
C GLU A 191 -0.85 19.20 -13.20
N PRO A 192 -0.27 20.28 -13.77
CA PRO A 192 0.05 21.48 -12.99
C PRO A 192 -1.25 22.22 -12.62
N LEU A 193 -1.40 22.52 -11.34
CA LEU A 193 -2.63 23.05 -10.75
C LEU A 193 -2.33 24.23 -9.82
N SER A 194 -3.13 25.29 -9.91
CA SER A 194 -3.17 26.35 -8.90
C SER A 194 -3.92 25.85 -7.67
N ILE A 195 -3.28 25.91 -6.50
CA ILE A 195 -3.94 25.52 -5.24
C ILE A 195 -5.12 26.45 -4.97
N LEU A 196 -4.96 27.76 -5.18
CA LEU A 196 -6.01 28.73 -4.87
C LEU A 196 -7.25 28.53 -5.76
N GLU A 197 -7.05 28.26 -7.05
CA GLU A 197 -8.16 27.97 -7.97
C GLU A 197 -8.92 26.70 -7.57
N ILE A 198 -8.21 25.62 -7.21
CA ILE A 198 -8.86 24.39 -6.77
C ILE A 198 -9.59 24.58 -5.45
N CYS A 199 -9.04 25.35 -4.50
CA CYS A 199 -9.75 25.65 -3.27
C CYS A 199 -11.06 26.39 -3.54
N ARG A 200 -11.09 27.33 -4.50
CA ARG A 200 -12.31 28.03 -4.89
C ARG A 200 -13.31 27.09 -5.57
N GLU A 201 -12.85 26.25 -6.48
CA GLU A 201 -13.70 25.23 -7.14
C GLU A 201 -14.30 24.26 -6.11
N ALA A 202 -13.50 23.82 -5.12
CA ALA A 202 -13.97 22.98 -4.02
C ALA A 202 -15.01 23.67 -3.14
N VAL A 203 -14.89 24.99 -2.93
CA VAL A 203 -15.87 25.75 -2.17
C VAL A 203 -17.15 25.98 -2.98
N GLU A 204 -17.06 26.24 -4.28
CA GLU A 204 -18.22 26.33 -5.17
C GLU A 204 -18.99 25.01 -5.24
N ASP A 205 -18.29 23.88 -5.38
CA ASP A 205 -18.89 22.54 -5.41
C ASP A 205 -19.63 22.16 -4.12
N ASN A 206 -19.30 22.82 -3.02
CA ASN A 206 -19.85 22.59 -1.68
C ASN A 206 -20.60 23.82 -1.13
N LEU A 207 -20.94 24.79 -1.99
CA LEU A 207 -21.53 26.06 -1.59
C LEU A 207 -22.85 25.85 -0.84
N THR A 208 -23.69 24.95 -1.32
CA THR A 208 -24.99 24.61 -0.71
C THR A 208 -24.85 24.07 0.71
N LEU A 209 -23.79 23.29 0.99
CA LEU A 209 -23.48 22.78 2.33
C LEU A 209 -23.01 23.90 3.26
N LEU A 210 -22.18 24.79 2.74
CA LEU A 210 -21.63 25.91 3.49
C LEU A 210 -22.69 26.98 3.79
N GLU A 211 -23.57 27.30 2.83
CA GLU A 211 -24.65 28.26 2.98
C GLU A 211 -25.72 27.79 3.97
N GLU A 212 -26.10 26.51 3.93
CA GLU A 212 -27.06 25.93 4.89
C GLU A 212 -26.53 26.02 6.33
N ALA A 213 -25.24 25.75 6.50
CA ALA A 213 -24.54 25.84 7.78
C ALA A 213 -24.11 27.27 8.17
N GLY A 214 -24.29 28.27 7.30
CA GLY A 214 -23.95 29.67 7.57
C GLY A 214 -22.46 29.99 7.62
N PHE A 215 -21.62 29.24 6.90
CA PHE A 215 -20.17 29.44 6.88
C PHE A 215 -19.75 30.70 6.12
N SER A 216 -18.74 31.39 6.66
CA SER A 216 -17.96 32.38 5.93
C SER A 216 -16.62 31.79 5.49
N VAL A 217 -16.27 31.96 4.22
CA VAL A 217 -15.03 31.44 3.64
C VAL A 217 -14.06 32.57 3.36
N GLU A 218 -12.83 32.45 3.85
CA GLU A 218 -11.75 33.42 3.69
C GLU A 218 -10.55 32.76 3.01
N TYR A 219 -9.84 33.50 2.14
CA TYR A 219 -8.63 33.03 1.46
C TYR A 219 -7.49 34.01 1.72
N THR A 220 -6.28 33.49 1.91
CA THR A 220 -5.07 34.31 1.86
C THR A 220 -4.73 34.65 0.40
N GLU A 221 -4.14 35.82 0.12
CA GLU A 221 -3.83 36.26 -1.26
C GLU A 221 -2.67 35.50 -1.93
N ASN A 222 -2.02 34.56 -1.24
CA ASN A 222 -0.95 33.75 -1.80
C ASN A 222 -1.51 32.63 -2.70
N ASP A 223 -0.85 32.38 -3.83
CA ASP A 223 -1.11 31.21 -4.67
C ASP A 223 0.19 30.44 -4.92
N ALA A 224 0.07 29.13 -5.16
CA ALA A 224 1.17 28.24 -5.47
C ALA A 224 0.74 27.19 -6.50
N GLN A 225 1.69 26.78 -7.33
CA GLN A 225 1.49 25.76 -8.36
C GLN A 225 2.02 24.41 -7.88
N VAL A 226 1.22 23.36 -7.97
CA VAL A 226 1.57 21.99 -7.60
C VAL A 226 1.27 21.03 -8.74
N ILE A 227 1.93 19.87 -8.76
CA ILE A 227 1.62 18.78 -9.69
C ILE A 227 0.82 17.74 -8.91
N SER A 228 -0.45 17.55 -9.27
CA SER A 228 -1.35 16.61 -8.60
C SER A 228 -2.46 16.16 -9.54
N ASP A 229 -3.25 15.17 -9.12
CA ASP A 229 -4.52 14.82 -9.76
C ASP A 229 -5.64 15.74 -9.25
N LYS A 230 -6.31 16.44 -10.18
CA LYS A 230 -7.38 17.39 -9.85
C LYS A 230 -8.56 16.72 -9.13
N LYS A 231 -9.01 15.56 -9.62
CA LYS A 231 -10.17 14.86 -9.06
C LYS A 231 -9.90 14.37 -7.65
N GLY A 232 -8.70 13.84 -7.41
CA GLY A 232 -8.27 13.43 -6.09
C GLY A 232 -8.19 14.61 -5.13
N LEU A 233 -7.59 15.72 -5.55
CA LEU A 233 -7.50 16.90 -4.67
C LEU A 233 -8.88 17.48 -4.35
N MET A 234 -9.78 17.56 -5.33
CA MET A 234 -11.18 17.95 -5.13
C MET A 234 -11.91 17.06 -4.11
N PHE A 235 -11.71 15.74 -4.18
CA PHE A 235 -12.27 14.82 -3.20
C PHE A 235 -11.71 15.06 -1.80
N ILE A 236 -10.39 15.24 -1.65
CA ILE A 236 -9.76 15.53 -0.35
C ILE A 236 -10.36 16.81 0.25
N LEU A 237 -10.42 17.88 -0.53
CA LEU A 237 -10.96 19.18 -0.07
C LEU A 237 -12.44 19.07 0.28
N GLY A 238 -13.25 18.41 -0.55
CA GLY A 238 -14.67 18.19 -0.28
C GLY A 238 -14.92 17.43 1.02
N GLN A 239 -14.12 16.39 1.31
CA GLN A 239 -14.22 15.65 2.58
C GLN A 239 -13.81 16.50 3.79
N ILE A 240 -12.80 17.36 3.66
CA ILE A 240 -12.37 18.26 4.73
C ILE A 240 -13.44 19.32 4.99
N ILE A 241 -13.98 19.95 3.94
CA ILE A 241 -15.08 20.92 4.02
C ILE A 241 -16.32 20.29 4.67
N SER A 242 -16.71 19.09 4.23
CA SER A 242 -17.85 18.36 4.79
C SER A 242 -17.66 18.05 6.28
N ASN A 243 -16.44 17.66 6.70
CA ASN A 243 -16.11 17.49 8.11
C ASN A 243 -16.19 18.81 8.89
N SER A 244 -15.67 19.91 8.34
CA SER A 244 -15.78 21.23 8.99
C SER A 244 -17.24 21.62 9.22
N VAL A 245 -18.11 21.45 8.21
CA VAL A 245 -19.56 21.70 8.33
C VAL A 245 -20.19 20.80 9.40
N LYS A 246 -19.87 19.51 9.38
CA LYS A 246 -20.41 18.52 10.33
C LYS A 246 -20.03 18.79 11.78
N TYR A 247 -18.80 19.24 12.04
CA TYR A 247 -18.26 19.44 13.38
C TYR A 247 -18.24 20.90 13.85
N THR A 248 -18.97 21.78 13.16
CA THR A 248 -19.17 23.19 13.52
C THR A 248 -19.67 23.41 14.94
N GLY A 249 -20.49 22.48 15.46
CA GLY A 249 -21.19 22.63 16.74
C GLY A 249 -22.23 23.77 16.69
N ASN A 250 -22.53 24.36 17.86
CA ASN A 250 -23.48 25.49 17.98
C ASN A 250 -22.82 26.86 17.74
N ASN A 251 -21.80 26.93 16.88
CA ASN A 251 -21.09 28.18 16.63
C ASN A 251 -21.97 29.15 15.80
N PRO A 252 -22.26 30.36 16.29
CA PRO A 252 -23.13 31.32 15.58
C PRO A 252 -22.48 31.98 14.35
N ALA A 253 -21.16 31.86 14.17
CA ALA A 253 -20.45 32.43 13.03
C ALA A 253 -19.32 31.49 12.56
N PRO A 254 -19.66 30.37 11.90
CA PRO A 254 -18.66 29.44 11.41
C PRO A 254 -17.79 30.07 10.32
N ARG A 255 -16.49 29.77 10.37
CA ARG A 255 -15.48 30.29 9.45
C ARG A 255 -14.57 29.19 8.98
N LEU A 256 -14.24 29.23 7.69
CA LEU A 256 -13.23 28.38 7.07
C LEU A 256 -12.20 29.26 6.38
N LEU A 257 -10.96 29.22 6.86
CA LEU A 257 -9.84 29.99 6.31
C LEU A 257 -8.89 29.07 5.55
N PHE A 258 -8.65 29.39 4.29
CA PHE A 258 -7.62 28.75 3.47
C PHE A 258 -6.35 29.62 3.46
N SER A 259 -5.23 29.01 3.83
CA SER A 259 -3.92 29.67 3.83
C SER A 259 -2.89 28.84 3.10
N ILE A 260 -2.15 29.50 2.20
CA ILE A 260 -1.13 28.88 1.37
C ILE A 260 0.22 29.48 1.76
N ALA A 261 1.16 28.61 2.09
CA ALA A 261 2.55 28.97 2.35
C ALA A 261 3.47 28.18 1.42
N ASP A 262 4.30 28.89 0.66
CA ASP A 262 5.41 28.33 -0.09
C ASP A 262 6.68 28.62 0.72
N SER A 263 7.22 27.59 1.38
CA SER A 263 8.46 27.74 2.13
C SER A 263 9.63 27.45 1.20
N ALA A 264 10.37 28.49 0.83
CA ALA A 264 11.57 28.37 0.00
C ALA A 264 12.65 27.49 0.63
N ASP A 265 12.70 27.40 1.96
CA ASP A 265 13.73 26.66 2.70
C ASP A 265 13.46 25.14 2.82
N ASN A 266 12.21 24.69 2.65
CA ASN A 266 11.79 23.31 2.90
C ASN A 266 11.39 22.52 1.65
N GLU A 267 11.51 23.09 0.44
CA GLU A 267 11.07 22.46 -0.82
C GLU A 267 9.62 21.91 -0.75
N GLN A 268 8.76 22.59 0.01
CA GLN A 268 7.40 22.14 0.30
C GLN A 268 6.43 23.30 0.21
N ILE A 269 5.28 23.02 -0.41
CA ILE A 269 4.14 23.93 -0.47
C ILE A 269 3.10 23.37 0.50
N SER A 270 2.59 24.20 1.41
CA SER A 270 1.57 23.79 2.37
C SER A 270 0.26 24.56 2.18
N LEU A 271 -0.85 23.84 2.12
CA LEU A 271 -2.21 24.36 2.20
C LEU A 271 -2.79 24.03 3.58
N SER A 272 -3.13 25.06 4.35
CA SER A 272 -3.81 24.93 5.63
C SER A 272 -5.27 25.35 5.51
N MET A 273 -6.17 24.50 5.98
CA MET A 273 -7.60 24.74 6.12
C MET A 273 -7.92 24.82 7.60
N LYS A 274 -8.32 26.01 8.05
CA LYS A 274 -8.59 26.30 9.46
C LYS A 274 -10.08 26.54 9.68
N ASP A 275 -10.71 25.70 10.49
CA ASP A 275 -12.07 25.91 10.97
C ASP A 275 -12.09 26.44 12.41
N ASN A 276 -13.23 27.02 12.80
CA ASN A 276 -13.52 27.44 14.18
C ASN A 276 -14.60 26.57 14.82
N GLY A 277 -14.67 25.29 14.45
CA GLY A 277 -15.66 24.34 14.96
C GLY A 277 -15.30 23.78 16.33
N THR A 278 -15.78 22.57 16.61
CA THR A 278 -15.47 21.85 17.85
C THR A 278 -14.06 21.27 17.77
N SER A 279 -13.24 21.50 18.80
CA SER A 279 -11.91 20.87 18.87
C SER A 279 -12.02 19.37 19.14
N ILE A 280 -11.06 18.62 18.59
CA ILE A 280 -11.02 17.16 18.75
C ILE A 280 -10.35 16.83 20.10
N PRO A 281 -10.87 15.89 20.91
CA PRO A 281 -10.19 15.46 22.13
C PRO A 281 -8.74 15.03 21.87
N LEU A 282 -7.81 15.40 22.76
CA LEU A 282 -6.39 15.04 22.59
C LEU A 282 -6.16 13.52 22.57
N SER A 283 -7.03 12.75 23.24
CA SER A 283 -7.05 11.28 23.20
C SER A 283 -7.36 10.71 21.83
N ASP A 284 -8.12 11.45 21.02
CA ASP A 284 -8.73 10.97 19.78
C ASP A 284 -7.87 11.36 18.57
N LEU A 285 -7.10 12.46 18.67
CA LEU A 285 -6.21 12.96 17.63
C LEU A 285 -5.33 11.89 16.94
N PRO A 286 -4.72 10.92 17.66
CA PRO A 286 -3.92 9.88 17.01
C PRO A 286 -4.72 8.92 16.13
N PHE A 287 -6.03 8.79 16.38
CA PHE A 287 -6.90 7.79 15.77
C PHE A 287 -7.85 8.38 14.72
N VAL A 288 -7.85 9.70 14.50
CA VAL A 288 -8.80 10.36 13.56
C VAL A 288 -8.69 9.88 12.12
N PHE A 289 -7.53 9.34 11.73
CA PHE A 289 -7.30 8.77 10.41
C PHE A 289 -7.53 7.26 10.36
N ASP A 290 -7.85 6.61 11.48
CA ASP A 290 -8.09 5.17 11.51
C ASP A 290 -9.42 4.82 10.85
N LYS A 291 -9.42 3.64 10.20
CA LYS A 291 -10.59 3.14 9.48
C LYS A 291 -11.77 2.98 10.44
N GLY A 292 -12.84 3.73 10.18
CA GLY A 292 -14.09 3.62 10.94
C GLY A 292 -14.07 4.33 12.28
N PHE A 293 -13.05 5.15 12.55
CA PHE A 293 -13.01 5.94 13.78
C PHE A 293 -14.09 7.02 13.78
N THR A 294 -14.86 7.07 14.86
CA THR A 294 -15.86 8.12 15.09
C THR A 294 -15.73 8.58 16.53
N GLY A 295 -15.61 9.89 16.76
CA GLY A 295 -15.60 10.44 18.12
C GLY A 295 -16.91 10.14 18.84
N ASP A 296 -16.85 10.02 20.17
CA ASP A 296 -17.96 9.59 21.03
C ASP A 296 -19.07 10.65 21.19
N THR A 297 -18.96 11.78 20.49
CA THR A 297 -19.80 12.97 20.67
C THR A 297 -20.83 13.09 19.54
N GLY A 298 -21.93 12.35 19.62
CA GLY A 298 -23.03 12.50 18.65
C GLY A 298 -24.29 11.68 18.96
N SER A 299 -25.46 12.24 18.63
CA SER A 299 -26.74 11.52 18.54
C SER A 299 -26.64 10.37 17.51
N TYR A 300 -27.42 9.31 17.68
CA TYR A 300 -27.47 8.14 16.77
C TYR A 300 -27.69 8.54 15.28
N LEU A 301 -28.34 9.68 15.03
CA LEU A 301 -28.58 10.25 13.69
C LEU A 301 -27.39 11.04 13.11
N SER A 302 -26.42 11.42 13.94
CA SER A 302 -25.22 12.20 13.54
C SER A 302 -23.96 11.36 13.35
N ARG A 303 -24.05 10.04 13.60
CA ARG A 303 -22.90 9.13 13.61
C ARG A 303 -22.31 9.03 12.20
N SER A 304 -21.06 9.45 12.05
CA SER A 304 -20.31 9.30 10.78
C SER A 304 -20.02 7.83 10.52
N THR A 305 -19.67 7.50 9.28
CA THR A 305 -19.06 6.19 8.94
C THR A 305 -17.64 6.05 9.49
N GLY A 306 -16.99 7.17 9.84
CA GLY A 306 -15.58 7.20 10.23
C GLY A 306 -14.61 6.92 9.08
N MET A 307 -15.11 7.00 7.84
CA MET A 307 -14.31 6.68 6.65
C MET A 307 -13.72 7.92 5.99
N GLY A 308 -14.25 9.12 6.23
CA GLY A 308 -13.87 10.35 5.51
C GLY A 308 -12.38 10.66 5.61
N LEU A 309 -11.87 10.86 6.84
CA LEU A 309 -10.46 11.17 7.06
C LEU A 309 -9.53 10.01 6.71
N TYR A 310 -9.94 8.76 6.92
CA TYR A 310 -9.20 7.59 6.46
C TYR A 310 -9.01 7.60 4.92
N LEU A 311 -10.06 7.90 4.16
CA LEU A 311 -10.00 8.01 2.71
C LEU A 311 -9.13 9.19 2.26
N VAL A 312 -9.23 10.33 2.95
CA VAL A 312 -8.35 11.49 2.73
C VAL A 312 -6.88 11.09 2.89
N GLN A 313 -6.53 10.40 3.98
CA GLN A 313 -5.16 9.96 4.22
C GLN A 313 -4.67 8.99 3.13
N LYS A 314 -5.50 8.02 2.74
CA LYS A 314 -5.15 7.07 1.67
C LYS A 314 -4.94 7.77 0.33
N MET A 315 -5.85 8.66 -0.05
CA MET A 315 -5.75 9.42 -1.29
C MET A 315 -4.55 10.36 -1.30
N ALA A 316 -4.32 11.06 -0.20
CA ALA A 316 -3.15 11.93 -0.07
C ALA A 316 -1.85 11.13 -0.15
N THR A 317 -1.79 9.95 0.48
CA THR A 317 -0.63 9.05 0.35
C THR A 317 -0.40 8.62 -1.10
N ASP A 318 -1.47 8.26 -1.83
CA ASP A 318 -1.38 7.89 -3.25
C ASP A 318 -0.88 9.05 -4.13
N LEU A 319 -1.23 10.30 -3.76
CA LEU A 319 -0.79 11.53 -4.42
C LEU A 319 0.54 12.09 -3.89
N SER A 320 1.20 11.38 -2.97
CA SER A 320 2.42 11.84 -2.29
C SER A 320 2.26 13.15 -1.51
N ILE A 321 1.05 13.43 -1.02
CA ILE A 321 0.69 14.57 -0.18
C ILE A 321 0.69 14.11 1.29
N THR A 322 1.34 14.89 2.16
CA THR A 322 1.29 14.63 3.61
C THR A 322 0.11 15.38 4.23
N VAL A 323 -0.70 14.70 5.03
CA VAL A 323 -1.85 15.29 5.74
C VAL A 323 -1.58 15.30 7.23
N GLU A 324 -1.67 16.49 7.84
CA GLU A 324 -1.63 16.66 9.28
C GLU A 324 -2.91 17.32 9.78
N LEU A 325 -3.32 16.93 10.99
CA LEU A 325 -4.48 17.51 11.66
C LEU A 325 -4.06 17.97 13.07
N LYS A 326 -4.37 19.22 13.41
CA LYS A 326 -4.03 19.83 14.71
C LYS A 326 -5.20 20.66 15.23
N ASN A 327 -5.37 20.72 16.55
CA ASN A 327 -6.33 21.62 17.16
C ASN A 327 -5.81 23.06 17.18
N ASN A 328 -6.74 24.01 17.08
CA ASN A 328 -6.46 25.43 17.18
C ASN A 328 -6.46 25.90 18.64
N SER A 329 -5.59 26.86 18.96
CA SER A 329 -5.51 27.47 20.30
C SER A 329 -6.80 28.18 20.74
N CYS A 330 -7.63 28.62 19.80
CA CYS A 330 -8.88 29.34 20.03
C CYS A 330 -10.13 28.47 19.82
N GLY A 331 -9.99 27.15 19.71
CA GLY A 331 -11.07 26.24 19.32
C GLY A 331 -11.10 25.97 17.81
N GLY A 332 -11.59 24.78 17.44
CA GLY A 332 -11.61 24.26 16.07
C GLY A 332 -10.37 23.46 15.69
N THR A 333 -10.26 23.16 14.41
CA THR A 333 -9.24 22.27 13.83
C THR A 333 -8.53 22.95 12.66
N THR A 334 -7.26 22.59 12.44
CA THR A 334 -6.51 22.91 11.22
C THR A 334 -6.07 21.63 10.56
N VAL A 335 -6.46 21.44 9.31
CA VAL A 335 -5.95 20.38 8.43
C VAL A 335 -4.91 21.00 7.50
N THR A 336 -3.71 20.43 7.46
CA THR A 336 -2.61 20.89 6.61
C THR A 336 -2.25 19.82 5.59
N LEU A 337 -2.31 20.17 4.32
CA LEU A 337 -1.85 19.37 3.19
C LEU A 337 -0.48 19.89 2.76
N THR A 338 0.52 19.02 2.71
CA THR A 338 1.88 19.37 2.30
C THR A 338 2.22 18.66 1.01
N PHE A 339 2.56 19.44 -0.01
CA PHE A 339 2.89 18.99 -1.35
C PHE A 339 4.40 19.01 -1.56
N PRO A 340 4.97 17.97 -2.19
CA PRO A 340 6.37 17.99 -2.59
C PRO A 340 6.57 18.99 -3.73
N LYS A 341 7.59 19.86 -3.62
CA LYS A 341 7.95 20.76 -4.72
C LYS A 341 8.66 19.96 -5.79
N VAL A 342 7.96 19.68 -6.89
CA VAL A 342 8.56 19.00 -8.03
C VAL A 342 9.31 20.04 -8.84
N GLU A 343 10.64 20.06 -8.74
CA GLU A 343 11.47 20.78 -9.70
C GLU A 343 11.20 20.20 -11.08
N ARG A 344 10.60 20.99 -11.99
CA ARG A 344 10.46 20.56 -13.38
C ARG A 344 11.86 20.34 -13.97
N PRO A 345 12.21 19.15 -14.49
CA PRO A 345 13.16 19.11 -15.58
C PRO A 345 12.41 19.58 -16.81
N PHE A 346 12.40 20.89 -17.06
CA PHE A 346 11.91 21.42 -18.32
C PHE A 346 12.86 20.98 -19.45
N GLY A 347 12.32 20.27 -20.43
CA GLY A 347 12.86 20.25 -21.79
C GLY A 347 13.00 18.86 -22.41
N ARG A 348 11.97 18.43 -23.15
CA ARG A 348 12.14 18.07 -24.57
C ARG A 348 10.85 18.29 -25.34
#